data_AF-A0AAE4SJS8-F1
#
_entry.id   AF-A0AAE4SJS8-F1
#
_cell.length_a   1.000
_cell.length_b   1.000
_cell.length_c   1.000
_cell.angle_alpha   90.00
_cell.angle_beta   90.00
_cell.angle_gamma   90.00
#
_symmetry.space_group_name_H-M   'P 1'
#
loop_
_entity.id
_entity.type
_entity.pdbx_description
1 polymer ?
#
loop_
_entity_poly.entity_id
_entity_poly.type
_entity_poly.pdbx_seq_one_letter_code
_entity_poly.pdbx_strand_id
1 'polypeptide(L)'
;AKSGLTHSLVTTAANEHDLNQLGNLLHGEEQFVSADAGYQGAPQREELAEVDVDWLIAERPGKVRTLKQHPRKNKTAINIEYMKASIRAKVEHPFRIIKRQFGFVKA
;
A
#
# COMPACT_ATOMS: atom_id res chain seq x y z
N ALA A 1 6.06 -10.32 5.46
CA ALA A 1 7.50 -10.32 5.76
C ALA A 1 7.85 -11.61 6.47
N LYS A 2 8.96 -12.26 6.11
CA LYS A 2 9.43 -13.50 6.75
C LYS A 2 9.82 -13.27 8.23
N SER A 3 10.24 -12.05 8.57
CA SER A 3 10.66 -11.66 9.92
C SER A 3 9.65 -10.79 10.68
N GLY A 4 8.65 -10.20 10.00
CA GLY A 4 7.75 -9.21 10.61
C GLY A 4 8.41 -7.87 10.98
N LEU A 5 9.70 -7.70 10.66
CA LEU A 5 10.45 -6.48 10.96
C LEU A 5 10.07 -5.35 10.02
N THR A 6 9.97 -4.14 10.58
CA THR A 6 9.84 -2.89 9.83
C THR A 6 11.25 -2.31 9.68
N HIS A 7 11.70 -2.12 8.44
CA HIS A 7 13.03 -1.58 8.16
C HIS A 7 13.06 -0.05 8.34
N SER A 8 12.18 0.64 7.63
CA SER A 8 12.08 2.10 7.65
C SER A 8 10.66 2.54 8.02
N LEU A 9 10.58 3.67 8.72
CA LEU A 9 9.34 4.39 9.02
C LEU A 9 9.59 5.88 8.86
N VAL A 10 8.70 6.56 8.15
CA VAL A 10 8.67 8.02 8.06
C VAL A 10 7.33 8.51 8.59
N THR A 11 7.34 9.55 9.42
CA THR A 11 6.14 10.28 9.85
C THR A 11 6.16 11.66 9.22
N THR A 12 5.01 12.08 8.69
CA THR A 12 4.83 13.39 8.06
C THR A 12 3.67 14.13 8.70
N ALA A 13 3.59 15.43 8.42
CA ALA A 13 2.39 16.21 8.73
C ALA A 13 1.19 15.71 7.90
N ALA A 14 -0.03 15.87 8.44
CA ALA A 14 -1.24 15.29 7.82
C ALA A 14 -1.61 15.88 6.45
N ASN A 15 -1.01 17.01 6.07
CA ASN A 15 -1.19 17.67 4.77
C ASN A 15 -0.21 17.14 3.71
N GLU A 16 0.83 16.41 4.10
CA GLU A 16 1.78 15.81 3.17
C GLU A 16 1.19 14.57 2.55
N HIS A 17 1.31 14.45 1.22
CA HIS A 17 0.82 13.29 0.50
C HIS A 17 1.80 12.13 0.65
N ASP A 18 1.30 10.93 0.99
CA ASP A 18 2.12 9.74 1.20
C ASP A 18 3.03 9.40 -0.01
N LEU A 19 2.51 9.55 -1.24
CA LEU A 19 3.28 9.46 -2.50
C LEU A 19 4.59 10.25 -2.51
N ASN A 20 4.70 11.38 -1.81
CA ASN A 20 5.92 12.19 -1.77
C ASN A 20 7.04 11.49 -0.98
N GLN A 21 6.71 10.53 -0.11
CA GLN A 21 7.68 9.78 0.68
C GLN A 21 8.01 8.42 0.09
N LEU A 22 7.25 7.97 -0.91
CA LEU A 22 7.40 6.63 -1.45
C LEU A 22 8.81 6.39 -2.01
N GLY A 23 9.38 7.35 -2.75
CA GLY A 23 10.75 7.24 -3.28
C GLY A 23 11.81 7.09 -2.18
N ASN A 24 11.62 7.77 -1.04
CA ASN A 24 12.54 7.68 0.10
C ASN A 24 12.45 6.35 0.87
N LEU A 25 11.36 5.61 0.68
CA LEU A 25 11.13 4.32 1.34
C LEU A 25 11.65 3.14 0.51
N LEU A 26 11.96 3.36 -0.77
CA LEU A 26 12.52 2.33 -1.65
C LEU A 26 14.03 2.26 -1.49
N HIS A 27 14.58 1.04 -1.58
CA HIS A 27 16.01 0.76 -1.45
C HIS A 27 16.66 0.33 -2.78
N GLY A 28 15.87 0.13 -3.84
CA GLY A 28 16.34 -0.25 -5.19
C GLY A 28 16.50 -1.76 -5.40
N GLU A 29 16.28 -2.57 -4.37
CA GLU A 29 16.33 -4.05 -4.43
C GLU A 29 14.94 -4.69 -4.47
N GLU A 30 13.87 -3.88 -4.47
CA GLU A 30 12.51 -4.36 -4.54
C GLU A 30 12.21 -5.04 -5.87
N GLN A 31 11.49 -6.15 -5.81
CA GLN A 31 10.91 -6.79 -7.01
C GLN A 31 9.44 -6.41 -7.19
N PHE A 32 8.74 -6.12 -6.08
CA PHE A 32 7.35 -5.73 -6.09
C PHE A 32 7.07 -4.77 -4.94
N VAL A 33 6.14 -3.84 -5.18
CA VAL A 33 5.68 -2.87 -4.18
C VAL A 33 4.18 -3.04 -3.99
N SER A 34 3.76 -3.39 -2.77
CA SER A 34 2.34 -3.50 -2.42
C SER A 34 1.90 -2.32 -1.57
N ALA A 35 0.86 -1.63 -2.02
CA ALA A 35 0.35 -0.42 -1.38
C ALA A 35 -1.18 -0.35 -1.43
N ASP A 36 -1.77 0.54 -0.63
CA ASP A 36 -3.22 0.76 -0.65
C ASP A 36 -3.65 1.69 -1.80
N ALA A 37 -4.96 1.93 -1.89
CA ALA A 37 -5.53 2.73 -2.98
C ALA A 37 -5.13 4.22 -2.96
N GLY A 38 -4.54 4.72 -1.85
CA GLY A 38 -3.99 6.08 -1.78
C GLY A 38 -2.73 6.26 -2.62
N TYR A 39 -2.07 5.16 -2.98
CA TYR A 39 -0.89 5.16 -3.84
C TYR A 39 -1.23 4.98 -5.33
N GLN A 40 -2.52 5.00 -5.70
CA GLN A 40 -2.91 5.03 -7.12
C GLN A 40 -2.34 6.29 -7.77
N GLY A 41 -1.37 6.13 -8.66
CA GLY A 41 -0.58 7.24 -9.21
C GLY A 41 0.93 7.08 -9.04
N ALA A 42 1.38 6.21 -8.13
CA ALA A 42 2.80 5.99 -7.88
C ALA A 42 3.60 5.64 -9.16
N PRO A 43 3.15 4.70 -10.02
CA PRO A 43 3.91 4.34 -11.22
C PRO A 43 3.97 5.46 -12.27
N GLN A 44 3.13 6.49 -12.14
CA GLN A 44 3.06 7.62 -13.07
C GLN A 44 3.89 8.82 -12.60
N ARG A 45 4.53 8.76 -11.42
CA ARG A 45 5.39 9.84 -10.94
C ARG A 45 6.76 9.76 -11.59
N GLU A 46 7.29 10.93 -11.97
CA GLU A 46 8.61 11.06 -12.59
C GLU A 46 9.74 10.48 -11.71
N GLU A 47 9.69 10.76 -10.40
CA GLU A 47 10.62 10.22 -9.40
C GLU A 47 10.62 8.68 -9.29
N LEU A 48 9.54 8.02 -9.74
CA LEU A 48 9.35 6.57 -9.67
C LEU A 48 9.34 5.92 -11.06
N ALA A 49 9.56 6.71 -12.13
CA ALA A 49 9.46 6.23 -13.50
C ALA A 49 10.56 5.21 -13.85
N GLU A 50 11.73 5.34 -13.21
CA GLU A 50 12.87 4.44 -13.39
C GLU A 50 12.85 3.23 -12.44
N VAL A 51 11.86 3.16 -11.55
CA VAL A 51 11.72 2.06 -10.58
C VAL A 51 11.08 0.86 -11.28
N ASP A 52 11.92 -0.10 -11.66
CA ASP A 52 11.52 -1.35 -12.31
C ASP A 52 11.00 -2.38 -11.28
N VAL A 53 9.73 -2.23 -10.89
CA VAL A 53 9.06 -3.09 -9.90
C VAL A 53 7.64 -3.46 -10.31
N ASP A 54 7.17 -4.61 -9.83
CA ASP A 54 5.76 -5.00 -9.94
C ASP A 54 4.89 -4.22 -8.92
N TRP A 55 4.09 -3.29 -9.44
CA TRP A 55 3.19 -2.48 -8.62
C TRP A 55 1.89 -3.22 -8.27
N LEU A 56 1.76 -3.60 -6.99
CA LEU A 56 0.59 -4.27 -6.42
C LEU A 56 -0.26 -3.30 -5.59
N ILE A 57 -0.74 -2.25 -6.25
CA ILE A 57 -1.57 -1.18 -5.64
C ILE A 57 -3.03 -1.63 -5.58
N ALA A 58 -3.67 -1.52 -4.42
CA ALA A 58 -5.06 -1.89 -4.22
C ALA A 58 -6.02 -1.01 -5.02
N GLU A 59 -7.12 -1.60 -5.48
CA GLU A 59 -8.20 -0.86 -6.13
C GLU A 59 -9.04 -0.07 -5.13
N ARG A 60 -9.65 1.02 -5.61
CA ARG A 60 -10.57 1.80 -4.78
C ARG A 60 -11.76 0.96 -4.36
N PRO A 61 -12.29 1.13 -3.12
CA PRO A 61 -13.44 0.36 -2.63
C PRO A 61 -14.65 0.41 -3.56
N GLY A 62 -14.89 1.54 -4.25
CA GLY A 62 -15.97 1.68 -5.22
C GLY A 62 -15.84 0.74 -6.42
N LYS A 63 -14.63 0.59 -6.97
CA LYS A 63 -14.34 -0.33 -8.09
C LYS A 63 -14.49 -1.78 -7.66
N VAL A 64 -13.95 -2.12 -6.48
CA VAL A 64 -14.09 -3.46 -5.89
C VAL A 64 -15.56 -3.83 -5.68
N ARG A 65 -16.39 -2.86 -5.25
CA ARG A 65 -17.84 -3.05 -5.11
C ARG A 65 -18.51 -3.38 -6.44
N THR A 66 -18.16 -2.68 -7.53
CA THR A 66 -18.66 -2.98 -8.87
C THR A 66 -18.24 -4.38 -9.35
N LEU A 67 -16.99 -4.78 -9.10
CA LEU A 67 -16.52 -6.13 -9.45
C LEU A 67 -17.38 -7.22 -8.77
N LYS A 68 -17.70 -7.01 -7.49
CA LYS A 68 -18.51 -7.93 -6.67
C LYS A 68 -19.97 -8.03 -7.10
N GLN A 69 -20.50 -7.12 -7.92
CA GLN A 69 -21.85 -7.26 -8.49
C GLN A 69 -21.96 -8.45 -9.44
N HIS A 70 -20.86 -8.84 -10.09
CA HIS A 70 -20.81 -9.97 -11.02
C HIS A 70 -19.65 -10.93 -10.69
N PRO A 71 -19.72 -11.62 -9.54
CA PRO A 71 -18.56 -12.32 -8.97
C PRO A 71 -18.12 -13.52 -9.82
N ARG A 72 -19.04 -14.18 -10.54
CA ARG A 72 -18.69 -15.30 -11.44
C ARG A 72 -17.83 -14.84 -12.62
N LYS A 73 -18.11 -13.66 -13.17
CA LYS A 73 -17.33 -13.07 -14.28
C LYS A 73 -16.00 -12.48 -13.78
N ASN A 74 -16.03 -11.87 -12.60
CA ASN A 74 -14.89 -11.11 -12.05
C ASN A 74 -14.06 -11.88 -11.01
N LYS A 75 -14.16 -13.22 -10.98
CA LYS A 75 -13.56 -14.07 -9.94
C LYS A 75 -12.06 -13.79 -9.75
N THR A 76 -11.31 -13.73 -10.84
CA THR A 76 -9.86 -13.49 -10.81
C THR A 76 -9.52 -12.11 -10.25
N ALA A 77 -10.21 -11.05 -10.71
CA ALA A 77 -9.97 -9.69 -10.24
C ALA A 77 -10.29 -9.55 -8.73
N ILE A 78 -11.39 -10.15 -8.26
CA ILE A 78 -11.75 -10.14 -6.84
C ILE A 78 -10.69 -10.87 -6.00
N ASN A 79 -10.17 -11.99 -6.49
CA ASN A 79 -9.12 -12.73 -5.79
C ASN A 79 -7.81 -11.95 -5.72
N ILE A 80 -7.44 -11.22 -6.77
CA ILE A 80 -6.26 -10.33 -6.77
C ILE A 80 -6.41 -9.26 -5.71
N GLU A 81 -7.55 -8.58 -5.65
CA GLU A 81 -7.79 -7.54 -4.64
C GLU A 81 -7.83 -8.10 -3.21
N TYR A 82 -8.33 -9.32 -3.04
CA TYR A 82 -8.26 -10.03 -1.76
C TYR A 82 -6.81 -10.32 -1.35
N MET A 83 -5.96 -10.78 -2.30
CA MET A 83 -4.54 -11.02 -2.03
C MET A 83 -3.80 -9.74 -1.65
N LYS A 84 -4.01 -8.63 -2.37
CA LYS A 84 -3.44 -7.31 -2.04
C LYS A 84 -3.86 -6.88 -0.62
N ALA A 85 -5.13 -7.03 -0.27
CA ALA A 85 -5.63 -6.70 1.07
C ALA A 85 -5.01 -7.59 2.17
N SER A 86 -4.78 -8.88 1.90
CA SER A 86 -4.11 -9.80 2.82
C SER A 86 -2.64 -9.43 3.07
N ILE A 87 -1.95 -8.96 2.03
CA ILE A 87 -0.59 -8.41 2.17
C ILE A 87 -0.60 -7.16 3.04
N ARG A 88 -1.52 -6.22 2.78
CA ARG A 88 -1.70 -4.98 3.56
C ARG A 88 -1.97 -5.26 5.05
N ALA A 89 -2.73 -6.30 5.38
CA ALA A 89 -3.00 -6.65 6.77
C ALA A 89 -1.72 -6.90 7.60
N LYS A 90 -0.62 -7.31 6.97
CA LYS A 90 0.66 -7.53 7.66
C LYS A 90 1.28 -6.24 8.21
N VAL A 91 1.05 -5.10 7.57
CA VAL A 91 1.57 -3.80 8.04
C VAL A 91 0.67 -3.14 9.09
N GLU A 92 -0.55 -3.64 9.30
CA GLU A 92 -1.45 -3.06 10.31
C GLU A 92 -0.91 -3.24 11.75
N HIS A 93 -0.14 -4.31 11.99
CA HIS A 93 0.49 -4.55 13.30
C HIS A 93 1.49 -3.45 13.70
N PRO A 94 2.54 -3.13 12.91
CA PRO A 94 3.44 -2.03 13.24
C PRO A 94 2.73 -0.68 13.30
N PHE A 95 1.77 -0.41 12.40
CA PHE A 95 0.96 0.83 12.47
C PHE A 95 0.21 0.96 13.80
N ARG A 96 -0.37 -0.14 14.31
CA ARG A 96 -1.06 -0.12 15.61
C ARG A 96 -0.10 0.20 16.75
N ILE A 97 1.09 -0.39 16.75
CA ILE A 97 2.12 -0.11 17.77
C ILE A 97 2.46 1.38 17.76
N ILE A 98 2.81 1.93 16.60
CA ILE A 98 3.20 3.33 16.44
C ILE A 98 2.07 4.27 16.84
N LYS A 99 0.86 4.05 16.32
CA LYS A 99 -0.27 4.94 16.62
C LYS A 99 -0.69 4.87 18.08
N ARG A 100 -0.78 3.68 18.67
CA ARG A 100 -1.39 3.50 20.00
C ARG A 100 -0.39 3.53 21.14
N GLN A 101 0.76 2.87 21.01
CA GLN A 101 1.75 2.79 22.09
C GLN A 101 2.61 4.05 22.15
N PHE A 102 3.00 4.58 20.98
CA PHE A 102 3.80 5.81 20.90
C PHE A 102 2.96 7.09 20.76
N GLY A 103 1.64 6.98 20.74
CA GLY A 103 0.75 8.14 20.82
C GLY A 103 0.62 8.97 19.54
N PHE A 104 1.06 8.48 18.38
CA PHE A 104 0.87 9.14 17.08
C PHE A 104 -0.57 9.02 16.55
N VAL A 105 -1.56 9.23 17.42
CA VAL A 105 -2.97 9.37 17.02
C VAL A 105 -3.22 10.80 16.57
N LYS A 106 -4.19 10.97 15.66
CA LYS A 106 -4.72 12.30 15.34
C LYS A 106 -5.35 12.87 16.63
N ALA A 107 -4.95 14.08 16.99
CA ALA A 107 -5.54 14.83 18.11
C ALA A 107 -7.02 15.11 17.87
#